data_AF-A0A6C0K6S4-F1
#
_entry.id   AF-A0A6C0K6S4-F1
#
_cell.length_a   1.000
_cell.length_b   1.000
_cell.length_c   1.000
_cell.angle_alpha   90.00
_cell.angle_beta   90.00
_cell.angle_gamma   90.00
#
_symmetry.space_group_name_H-M   'P 1'
#
loop_
_entity.id
_entity.type
_entity.pdbx_description
1 polymer ?
#
loop_
_entity_poly.entity_id
_entity_poly.type
_entity_poly.pdbx_seq_one_letter_code
_entity_poly.pdbx_strand_id
1 'polypeptide(L)'
;MSTSIDLNAMSLMALKKMAKGRRIKQYYVLPKSKLVELLGLPELPRKYKIEKMTIMELREIAKERGLRGFWGLNKEDLTRALFPKDDDTIENAPTHEKKQDNRQTGKHEEPQEENADEVREKVVENA
;
A
#
# COMPACT_ATOMS: atom_id res chain seq x y z
N MET A 1 18.64 4.75 22.01
CA MET A 1 19.42 5.42 20.95
C MET A 1 18.57 5.45 19.70
N SER A 2 17.98 6.60 19.36
CA SER A 2 17.25 6.75 18.09
C SER A 2 18.26 7.16 17.03
N THR A 3 18.61 6.25 16.13
CA THR A 3 19.39 6.59 14.95
C THR A 3 18.55 7.54 14.11
N SER A 4 18.98 8.80 14.01
CA SER A 4 18.40 9.78 13.11
C SER A 4 18.77 9.39 11.68
N ILE A 5 17.98 8.49 11.11
CA ILE A 5 18.13 8.09 9.71
C ILE A 5 17.79 9.29 8.84
N ASP A 6 18.75 9.78 8.04
CA ASP A 6 18.47 10.85 7.09
C ASP A 6 17.64 10.30 5.91
N LEU A 7 16.34 10.55 5.97
CA LEU A 7 15.37 10.12 4.96
C LEU A 7 15.51 10.91 3.65
N ASN A 8 16.08 12.12 3.67
CA ASN A 8 16.20 12.96 2.47
C ASN A 8 17.28 12.41 1.52
N ALA A 9 18.37 11.89 2.08
CA ALA A 9 19.47 11.27 1.33
C ALA A 9 19.09 9.91 0.70
N MET A 10 18.01 9.26 1.14
CA MET A 10 17.61 7.97 0.60
C MET A 10 17.06 8.02 -0.82
N SER A 11 17.25 6.91 -1.55
CA SER A 11 16.62 6.69 -2.84
C SER A 11 15.11 6.49 -2.71
N LEU A 12 14.36 6.83 -3.77
CA LEU A 12 12.91 6.63 -3.79
C LEU A 12 12.53 5.16 -3.56
N MET A 13 13.32 4.21 -4.08
CA MET A 13 13.09 2.79 -3.85
C MET A 13 13.25 2.39 -2.38
N ALA A 14 14.28 2.91 -1.70
CA ALA A 14 14.49 2.67 -0.27
C ALA A 14 13.33 3.22 0.57
N LEU A 15 12.88 4.44 0.26
CA LEU A 15 11.71 5.06 0.90
C LEU A 15 10.43 4.24 0.68
N LYS A 16 10.19 3.75 -0.55
CA LYS A 16 9.04 2.87 -0.84
C LYS A 16 9.13 1.54 -0.08
N LYS A 17 10.31 0.94 0.05
CA LYS A 17 10.51 -0.29 0.84
C LYS A 17 10.22 -0.06 2.33
N MET A 18 10.68 1.06 2.88
CA MET A 18 10.42 1.43 4.27
C MET A 18 8.93 1.70 4.50
N ALA A 19 8.26 2.41 3.57
CA ALA A 19 6.83 2.66 3.63
C ALA A 19 6.01 1.36 3.54
N LYS A 20 6.44 0.38 2.73
CA LYS A 20 5.83 -0.96 2.71
C LYS A 20 5.93 -1.64 4.09
N GLY A 21 7.10 -1.58 4.73
CA GLY A 21 7.31 -2.14 6.08
C GLY A 21 6.40 -1.50 7.14
N ARG A 22 6.20 -0.19 7.06
CA ARG A 22 5.24 0.57 7.88
C ARG A 22 3.77 0.41 7.47
N ARG A 23 3.48 -0.45 6.48
CA ARG A 23 2.13 -0.72 5.95
C ARG A 23 1.39 0.53 5.45
N ILE A 24 2.11 1.56 4.98
CA ILE A 24 1.49 2.76 4.39
C ILE A 24 0.75 2.35 3.12
N LYS A 25 -0.55 2.64 3.01
CA LYS A 25 -1.32 2.32 1.80
C LYS A 25 -0.91 3.26 0.66
N GLN A 26 -0.99 2.79 -0.59
CA GLN A 26 -0.71 3.58 -1.80
C GLN A 26 0.71 4.20 -1.85
N TYR A 27 1.67 3.70 -1.08
CA TYR A 27 3.03 4.23 -1.03
C TYR A 27 3.74 4.31 -2.40
N TYR A 28 3.33 3.49 -3.36
CA TYR A 28 3.93 3.44 -4.69
C TYR A 28 3.57 4.64 -5.57
N VAL A 29 2.45 5.33 -5.31
CA VAL A 29 2.04 6.56 -6.02
C VAL A 29 2.44 7.84 -5.29
N LEU A 30 2.87 7.75 -4.02
CA LEU A 30 3.24 8.94 -3.24
C LEU A 30 4.58 9.54 -3.73
N PRO A 31 4.69 10.88 -3.78
CA PRO A 31 5.93 11.56 -4.12
C PRO A 31 6.97 11.38 -3.01
N LYS A 32 8.25 11.56 -3.36
CA LYS A 32 9.39 11.42 -2.43
C LYS A 32 9.21 12.27 -1.16
N SER A 33 8.82 13.54 -1.32
CA SER A 33 8.57 14.46 -0.21
C SER A 33 7.54 13.91 0.79
N LYS A 34 6.42 13.38 0.29
CA LYS A 34 5.37 12.82 1.16
C LYS A 34 5.82 11.54 1.85
N LEU A 35 6.60 10.70 1.18
CA LEU A 35 7.18 9.50 1.79
C LEU A 35 8.15 9.88 2.93
N VAL A 36 9.01 10.88 2.73
CA VAL A 36 9.93 11.37 3.77
C VAL A 36 9.15 11.89 4.97
N GLU A 37 8.13 12.72 4.74
CA GLU A 37 7.27 13.26 5.80
C GLU A 37 6.64 12.12 6.63
N LEU A 38 5.98 11.17 5.97
CA LEU A 38 5.28 10.07 6.65
C LEU A 38 6.24 9.11 7.38
N LEU A 39 7.44 8.91 6.85
CA LEU A 39 8.45 8.05 7.47
C LEU A 39 9.16 8.75 8.63
N GLY A 40 9.23 10.09 8.62
CA GLY A 40 9.78 10.88 9.71
C GLY A 40 8.88 10.98 10.93
N LEU A 41 7.57 10.75 10.77
CA LEU A 41 6.63 10.78 11.89
C LEU A 41 6.84 9.56 12.82
N PRO A 42 6.79 9.72 14.15
CA PRO A 42 6.90 8.60 15.08
C PRO A 42 5.73 7.62 14.93
N GLU A 43 4.52 8.14 14.73
CA GLU A 43 3.32 7.37 14.42
C GLU A 43 2.69 7.79 13.10
N LEU A 44 2.06 6.82 12.40
CA LEU A 44 1.31 7.13 11.20
C LEU A 44 0.07 7.98 11.51
N PRO A 45 -0.25 8.96 10.64
CA PRO A 45 -1.50 9.69 10.72
C PRO A 45 -2.72 8.77 10.72
N ARG A 46 -3.76 9.15 11.46
CA ARG A 46 -5.00 8.36 11.65
C ARG A 46 -5.61 7.90 10.33
N LYS A 47 -5.57 8.72 9.28
CA LYS A 47 -6.02 8.39 7.93
C LYS A 47 -5.52 7.02 7.44
N TYR A 48 -4.21 6.79 7.54
CA TYR A 48 -3.61 5.54 7.08
C TYR A 48 -3.94 4.35 7.99
N LYS A 49 -4.15 4.60 9.29
CA LYS A 49 -4.62 3.57 10.23
C LYS A 49 -6.06 3.16 9.88
N ILE A 50 -6.96 4.13 9.67
CA ILE A 50 -8.38 3.91 9.33
C ILE A 50 -8.51 3.16 8.00
N GLU A 51 -7.74 3.51 6.97
CA GLU A 51 -7.81 2.84 5.66
C GLU A 51 -7.51 1.33 5.72
N LYS A 52 -6.72 0.91 6.72
CA LYS A 52 -6.37 -0.49 6.98
C LYS A 52 -7.40 -1.23 7.81
N MET A 53 -8.30 -0.53 8.49
CA MET A 53 -9.33 -1.17 9.29
C MET A 53 -10.23 -2.04 8.41
N THR A 54 -10.48 -3.24 8.88
CA THR A 54 -11.45 -4.18 8.32
C THR A 54 -12.86 -3.72 8.64
N ILE A 55 -13.84 -4.28 7.94
CA ILE A 55 -15.26 -4.04 8.27
C ILE A 55 -15.58 -4.49 9.70
N MET A 56 -14.89 -5.52 10.22
CA MET A 56 -15.09 -6.01 11.59
C MET A 56 -14.61 -4.99 12.62
N GLU A 57 -13.37 -4.50 12.48
CA GLU A 57 -12.82 -3.47 13.38
C GLU A 57 -13.67 -2.20 13.35
N LEU A 58 -14.15 -1.78 12.18
CA LEU A 58 -15.06 -0.63 12.08
C LEU A 58 -16.40 -0.89 12.79
N ARG A 59 -16.93 -2.12 12.74
CA ARG A 59 -18.16 -2.49 13.45
C ARG A 59 -17.96 -2.55 14.96
N GLU A 60 -16.80 -2.99 15.42
CA GLU A 60 -16.43 -2.96 16.84
C GLU A 60 -16.40 -1.51 17.33
N ILE A 61 -15.73 -0.61 16.61
CA ILE A 61 -15.71 0.83 16.92
C ILE A 61 -17.13 1.41 16.90
N ALA A 62 -17.96 1.02 15.94
CA ALA A 62 -19.35 1.46 15.88
C ALA A 62 -20.16 0.99 17.10
N LYS A 63 -19.94 -0.24 17.56
CA LYS A 63 -20.55 -0.79 18.76
C LYS A 63 -20.07 -0.06 20.02
N GLU A 64 -18.77 0.17 20.14
CA GLU A 64 -18.16 0.93 21.25
C GLU A 64 -18.71 2.36 21.34
N ARG A 65 -18.97 2.98 20.18
CA ARG A 65 -19.56 4.33 20.09
C ARG A 65 -21.08 4.36 20.16
N GLY A 66 -21.74 3.21 20.34
CA GLY A 66 -23.20 3.12 20.43
C GLY A 66 -23.95 3.47 19.15
N LEU A 67 -23.29 3.40 17.98
CA LEU A 67 -23.92 3.67 16.69
C LEU A 67 -24.96 2.57 16.39
N ARG A 68 -26.17 2.96 15.97
CA ARG A 68 -27.24 2.02 15.58
C ARG A 68 -27.31 1.90 14.06
N GLY A 69 -27.75 0.75 13.56
CA GLY A 69 -27.97 0.54 12.11
C GLY A 69 -26.70 0.29 11.28
N PHE A 70 -25.52 0.12 11.89
CA PHE A 70 -24.27 -0.09 11.14
C PHE A 70 -24.19 -1.43 10.39
N TRP A 71 -25.01 -2.42 10.75
CA TRP A 71 -24.94 -3.77 10.16
C TRP A 71 -25.19 -3.79 8.65
N GLY A 72 -26.03 -2.86 8.17
CA GLY A 72 -26.34 -2.70 6.74
C GLY A 72 -25.36 -1.80 5.97
N LEU A 73 -24.41 -1.16 6.66
CA LEU A 73 -23.45 -0.27 6.01
C LEU A 73 -22.28 -1.07 5.41
N ASN A 74 -21.87 -0.66 4.21
CA ASN A 74 -20.61 -1.11 3.63
C ASN A 74 -19.42 -0.43 4.35
N LYS A 75 -18.19 -0.86 4.03
CA LYS A 75 -16.99 -0.35 4.68
C LYS A 75 -16.84 1.16 4.52
N GLU A 76 -17.10 1.67 3.33
CA GLU A 76 -16.95 3.09 3.00
C GLU A 76 -17.93 3.96 3.77
N ASP A 77 -19.20 3.58 3.79
CA ASP A 77 -20.27 4.29 4.49
C ASP A 77 -20.08 4.21 6.01
N LEU A 78 -19.67 3.04 6.52
CA LEU A 78 -19.37 2.89 7.95
C LEU A 78 -18.15 3.73 8.35
N THR A 79 -17.12 3.80 7.50
CA THR A 79 -15.96 4.65 7.72
C THR A 79 -16.37 6.12 7.76
N ARG A 80 -17.23 6.58 6.83
CA ARG A 80 -17.75 7.96 6.81
C ARG A 80 -18.59 8.30 8.04
N ALA A 81 -19.41 7.35 8.51
CA ALA A 81 -20.21 7.54 9.71
C ALA A 81 -19.36 7.64 11.00
N LEU A 82 -18.25 6.90 11.06
CA LEU A 82 -17.35 6.89 12.22
C LEU A 82 -16.29 8.00 12.18
N PHE A 83 -15.86 8.41 10.99
CA PHE A 83 -14.77 9.36 10.80
C PHE A 83 -15.20 10.40 9.74
N PRO A 84 -16.10 11.33 10.08
CA PRO A 84 -16.50 12.42 9.19
C PRO A 84 -15.30 13.31 8.84
N LYS A 85 -15.36 13.92 7.64
CA LYS A 85 -14.20 14.52 6.94
C LYS A 85 -13.62 15.80 7.57
N ASP A 86 -14.05 16.19 8.76
CA ASP A 86 -13.53 17.35 9.49
C ASP A 86 -12.19 17.06 10.17
N ASP A 87 -11.67 15.83 10.07
CA ASP A 87 -10.31 15.45 10.45
C ASP A 87 -9.41 15.66 9.20
N ASP A 88 -8.79 16.85 9.15
CA ASP A 88 -8.07 17.48 8.03
C ASP A 88 -7.32 16.53 7.07
N THR A 89 -7.40 16.82 5.75
CA THR A 89 -6.59 16.31 4.62
C THR A 89 -7.06 15.07 3.82
N ILE A 90 -8.35 15.00 3.47
CA ILE A 90 -8.80 14.13 2.35
C ILE A 90 -8.72 14.89 1.02
N GLU A 91 -7.51 15.13 0.51
CA GLU A 91 -7.33 15.21 -0.93
C GLU A 91 -7.47 13.79 -1.50
N ASN A 92 -8.61 13.57 -2.17
CA ASN A 92 -8.88 12.61 -3.23
C ASN A 92 -8.03 11.32 -3.23
N ALA A 93 -8.45 10.32 -2.45
CA ALA A 93 -8.27 8.96 -2.93
C ALA A 93 -9.19 8.80 -4.15
N PRO A 94 -8.72 8.29 -5.30
CA PRO A 94 -9.61 7.99 -6.40
C PRO A 94 -10.63 7.00 -5.88
N THR A 95 -11.90 7.40 -5.91
CA THR A 95 -13.03 6.51 -5.74
C THR A 95 -12.77 5.34 -6.68
N HIS A 96 -12.55 4.15 -6.14
CA HIS A 96 -12.72 2.95 -6.94
C HIS A 96 -14.21 2.90 -7.26
N GLU A 97 -14.61 3.61 -8.32
CA GLU A 97 -15.85 3.32 -9.01
C GLU A 97 -15.81 1.83 -9.28
N LYS A 98 -16.75 1.09 -8.69
CA LYS A 98 -16.99 -0.30 -9.00
C LYS A 98 -17.47 -0.35 -10.46
N LYS A 99 -16.55 -0.29 -11.41
CA LYS A 99 -16.79 -0.84 -12.74
C LYS A 99 -16.99 -2.32 -12.51
N GLN A 100 -18.16 -2.83 -12.85
CA GLN A 100 -18.42 -4.26 -12.91
C GLN A 100 -17.34 -4.90 -13.77
N ASP A 101 -16.43 -5.62 -13.13
CA ASP A 101 -15.31 -6.26 -13.80
C ASP A 101 -15.76 -7.64 -14.28
N ASN A 102 -16.10 -7.72 -15.57
CA ASN A 102 -16.39 -8.98 -16.26
C ASN A 102 -15.12 -9.56 -16.92
N ARG A 103 -13.92 -9.27 -16.40
CA ARG A 103 -12.68 -9.78 -16.96
C ARG A 103 -12.40 -11.19 -16.43
N GLN A 104 -12.62 -12.14 -17.33
CA GLN A 104 -12.04 -13.47 -17.31
C GLN A 104 -10.56 -13.39 -16.91
N THR A 105 -10.20 -13.96 -15.77
CA THR A 105 -8.82 -14.06 -15.32
C THR A 105 -8.06 -14.99 -16.26
N GLY A 106 -7.35 -14.41 -17.23
CA GLY A 106 -6.32 -15.11 -17.99
C GLY A 106 -5.25 -15.59 -17.01
N LYS A 107 -5.02 -16.91 -17.00
CA LYS A 107 -3.99 -17.56 -16.20
C LYS A 107 -2.65 -16.92 -16.57
N HIS A 108 -1.90 -16.45 -15.57
CA HIS A 108 -0.50 -16.09 -15.78
C HIS A 108 0.27 -17.38 -16.02
N GLU A 109 0.69 -17.61 -17.26
CA GLU A 109 1.71 -18.64 -17.56
C GLU A 109 3.04 -18.18 -16.96
N GLU A 110 3.66 -19.09 -16.22
CA GLU A 110 4.99 -18.93 -15.63
C GLU A 110 6.02 -18.69 -16.74
N PRO A 111 7.07 -17.87 -16.49
CA PRO A 111 8.09 -17.59 -17.49
C PRO A 111 8.84 -18.87 -17.88
N GLN A 112 8.84 -19.17 -19.18
CA GLN A 112 9.59 -20.27 -19.80
C GLN A 112 11.10 -20.04 -19.60
N GLU A 113 11.79 -21.09 -19.17
CA GLU A 113 13.25 -21.10 -19.06
C GLU A 113 13.88 -20.78 -20.43
N GLU A 114 14.65 -19.70 -20.45
CA GLU A 114 15.41 -19.24 -21.60
C GLU A 114 16.59 -20.21 -21.83
N ASN A 115 16.64 -20.79 -23.02
CA ASN A 115 17.63 -21.77 -23.48
C ASN A 115 19.07 -21.32 -23.18
N ALA A 116 19.75 -22.05 -22.29
CA ALA A 116 21.18 -21.94 -22.06
C ALA A 116 21.91 -23.07 -22.80
N ASP A 117 21.97 -23.00 -24.13
CA ASP A 117 22.76 -23.96 -24.90
C ASP A 117 23.25 -23.38 -26.24
N GLU A 118 24.15 -22.40 -26.18
CA GLU A 118 25.17 -22.23 -27.22
C GLU A 118 26.27 -21.24 -26.79
N VAL A 119 27.40 -21.72 -26.24
CA VAL A 119 28.76 -21.25 -26.63
C VAL A 119 29.77 -22.32 -26.20
N ARG A 120 30.02 -23.35 -27.03
CA ARG A 120 31.27 -24.12 -26.93
C ARG A 120 32.34 -23.36 -27.71
N GLU A 121 33.09 -22.53 -26.98
CA GLU A 121 34.33 -21.92 -27.45
C GLU A 121 35.30 -23.01 -27.92
N LYS A 122 35.68 -22.95 -29.19
CA LYS A 122 36.86 -23.66 -29.70
C LYS A 122 38.09 -22.98 -29.14
N VAL A 123 38.74 -23.57 -28.14
CA VAL A 123 40.12 -23.24 -27.81
C VAL A 123 41.01 -24.30 -28.45
N VAL A 124 41.67 -23.87 -29.51
CA VAL A 124 42.83 -24.52 -30.11
C VAL A 124 44.00 -24.28 -29.17
N GLU A 125 44.71 -25.32 -28.71
CA GLU A 125 46.10 -25.14 -28.32
C GLU A 125 46.92 -26.42 -28.49
N ASN A 126 48.09 -26.22 -29.08
CA ASN A 126 49.10 -27.21 -29.44
C ASN A 126 50.02 -27.48 -28.24
N ALA A 127 50.39 -28.74 -28.02
CA ALA A 127 51.70 -29.18 -27.50
C ALA A 127 51.87 -30.68 -27.68
#